data_AF-K9Y8D7-F1
#
_entry.id   AF-K9Y8D7-F1
#
_cell.length_a   1.000
_cell.length_b   1.000
_cell.length_c   1.000
_cell.angle_alpha   90.00
_cell.angle_beta   90.00
_cell.angle_gamma   90.00
#
_symmetry.space_group_name_H-M   'P 1'
#
loop_
_entity.id
_entity.type
_entity.pdbx_description
1 polymer ?
#
loop_
_entity_poly.entity_id
_entity_poly.type
_entity_poly.pdbx_seq_one_letter_code
_entity_poly.pdbx_strand_id
1 'polypeptide(L)'
;MLIVMGYQDEMDLAIGLSYGLALNEIRDPALSSKFIFLDRRQGYQRIWEKVRELDLEVSQVWVIGTGLKQVHFPKQLGIDQSRNCQRDRDNYYRIGIPYQRYQC
;
A
#
# COMPACT_ATOMS: atom_id res chain seq x y z
N MET A 1 -1.71 10.66 -3.96
CA MET A 1 -1.58 9.18 -3.89
C MET A 1 -1.62 8.72 -2.45
N LEU A 2 -2.05 7.47 -2.19
CA LEU A 2 -1.99 6.83 -0.87
C LEU A 2 -0.90 5.75 -0.85
N ILE A 3 -0.12 5.70 0.22
CA ILE A 3 0.83 4.61 0.49
C ILE A 3 0.36 3.91 1.77
N VAL A 4 0.00 2.64 1.62
CA VAL A 4 -0.46 1.76 2.69
C VAL A 4 0.66 0.80 3.05
N MET A 5 1.02 0.73 4.32
CA MET A 5 2.03 -0.19 4.80
C MET A 5 1.49 -1.04 5.94
N GLY A 6 1.53 -2.36 5.74
CA GLY A 6 1.34 -3.32 6.84
C GLY A 6 2.66 -3.53 7.57
N TYR A 7 2.70 -3.37 8.90
CA TYR A 7 3.90 -3.60 9.72
C TYR A 7 3.61 -4.50 10.91
N GLN A 8 4.55 -5.35 11.29
CA GLN A 8 4.42 -6.22 12.48
C GLN A 8 5.32 -5.77 13.64
N ASP A 9 6.46 -5.18 13.33
CA ASP A 9 7.46 -4.71 14.29
C ASP A 9 8.15 -3.44 13.77
N GLU A 10 9.09 -2.91 14.56
CA GLU A 10 9.85 -1.70 14.24
C GLU A 10 10.79 -1.89 13.04
N MET A 11 11.26 -3.11 12.79
CA MET A 11 12.12 -3.38 11.62
C MET A 11 11.31 -3.29 10.33
N ASP A 12 10.09 -3.86 10.31
CA ASP A 12 9.16 -3.70 9.21
C ASP A 12 8.99 -2.20 8.88
N LEU A 13 8.69 -1.37 9.89
CA LEU A 13 8.54 0.09 9.76
C LEU A 13 9.79 0.75 9.17
N ALA A 14 10.97 0.47 9.74
CA ALA A 14 12.24 1.05 9.29
C ALA A 14 12.53 0.72 7.82
N ILE A 15 12.28 -0.53 7.39
CA ILE A 15 12.52 -0.95 6.01
C ILE A 15 11.49 -0.31 5.06
N GLY A 16 10.22 -0.24 5.45
CA GLY A 16 9.24 0.43 4.59
C GLY A 16 9.46 1.93 4.45
N LEU A 17 9.92 2.62 5.50
CA LEU A 17 10.29 4.03 5.46
C LEU A 17 11.54 4.30 4.63
N SER A 18 12.59 3.48 4.78
CA SER A 18 13.80 3.60 3.95
C SER A 18 13.47 3.42 2.46
N TYR A 19 12.45 2.62 2.16
CA TYR A 19 11.97 2.44 0.80
C TYR A 19 10.98 3.51 0.33
N GLY A 20 10.22 4.13 1.25
CA GLY A 20 9.48 5.36 0.97
C GLY A 20 10.38 6.47 0.42
N LEU A 21 11.67 6.45 0.79
CA LEU A 21 12.69 7.32 0.21
C LEU A 21 13.04 6.96 -1.25
N ALA A 22 13.10 5.67 -1.61
CA ALA A 22 13.33 5.22 -2.98
C ALA A 22 12.13 5.56 -3.91
N LEU A 23 10.91 5.52 -3.37
CA LEU A 23 9.71 5.97 -4.11
C LEU A 23 9.74 7.49 -4.40
N ASN A 24 10.54 8.27 -3.66
CA ASN A 24 10.70 9.70 -3.92
C ASN A 24 11.31 9.98 -5.30
N GLU A 25 12.12 9.06 -5.85
CA GLU A 25 12.75 9.23 -7.17
C GLU A 25 11.75 9.04 -8.33
N ILE A 26 10.65 8.30 -8.09
CA ILE A 26 9.61 7.99 -9.09
C ILE A 26 8.38 8.88 -8.86
N ARG A 27 8.35 9.63 -7.75
CA ARG A 27 7.22 10.45 -7.36
C ARG A 27 7.17 11.73 -8.19
N ASP A 28 6.00 12.00 -8.77
CA ASP A 28 5.67 13.33 -9.27
C ASP A 28 5.60 14.32 -8.08
N PRO A 29 6.46 15.35 -8.03
CA PRO A 29 6.48 16.35 -6.95
C PRO A 29 5.13 17.07 -6.78
N ALA A 30 4.33 17.17 -7.85
CA ALA A 30 3.02 17.82 -7.84
C ALA A 30 1.96 17.01 -7.08
N LEU A 31 2.19 15.71 -6.83
CA LEU A 31 1.25 14.85 -6.12
C LEU A 31 1.53 14.82 -4.62
N SER A 32 0.54 15.25 -3.82
CA SER A 32 0.55 15.02 -2.37
C SER A 32 0.45 13.52 -2.08
N SER A 33 1.32 13.03 -1.22
CA SER A 33 1.35 11.64 -0.78
C SER A 33 0.83 11.54 0.65
N LYS A 34 -0.20 10.73 0.85
CA LYS A 34 -0.69 10.35 2.17
C LYS A 34 -0.10 9.00 2.53
N PHE A 35 0.31 8.82 3.77
CA PHE A 35 0.85 7.56 4.29
C PHE A 35 -0.06 7.04 5.38
N ILE A 36 -0.29 5.73 5.38
CA ILE A 36 -0.94 5.04 6.47
C ILE A 36 -0.14 3.79 6.84
N PHE A 37 0.15 3.68 8.12
CA PHE A 37 0.86 2.55 8.71
C PHE A 37 -0.15 1.76 9.54
N LEU A 38 -0.30 0.49 9.21
CA LEU A 38 -1.32 -0.38 9.79
C LEU A 38 -0.66 -1.63 10.37
N ASP A 39 -0.95 -1.88 11.64
CA ASP A 39 -0.49 -3.08 12.33
C ASP A 39 -1.09 -4.35 11.69
N ARG A 40 -0.21 -5.25 11.22
CA ARG A 40 -0.58 -6.50 10.55
C ARG A 40 -0.45 -7.75 11.42
N ARG A 41 -0.31 -7.64 12.75
CA ARG A 41 -0.20 -8.82 13.66
C ARG A 41 -1.39 -9.78 13.52
N GLN A 42 -2.55 -9.27 13.10
CA GLN A 42 -3.76 -10.07 12.81
C GLN A 42 -3.88 -10.47 11.31
N GLY A 43 -2.83 -10.28 10.53
CA GLY A 43 -2.79 -10.57 9.10
C GLY A 43 -3.31 -9.45 8.21
N TYR A 44 -3.16 -9.65 6.89
CA TYR A 44 -3.51 -8.65 5.87
C TYR A 44 -5.00 -8.45 5.65
N GLN A 45 -5.85 -9.40 6.04
CA GLN A 45 -7.29 -9.24 5.93
C GLN A 45 -7.78 -8.01 6.70
N ARG A 46 -7.25 -7.81 7.91
CA ARG A 46 -7.60 -6.64 8.74
C ARG A 46 -7.09 -5.33 8.14
N ILE A 47 -5.98 -5.37 7.39
CA ILE A 47 -5.45 -4.22 6.66
C ILE A 47 -6.44 -3.82 5.56
N TRP A 48 -6.93 -4.77 4.76
CA TRP A 48 -7.89 -4.50 3.69
C TRP A 48 -9.19 -3.90 4.21
N GLU A 49 -9.69 -4.41 5.33
CA GLU A 49 -10.89 -3.87 6.00
C GLU A 49 -10.68 -2.42 6.44
N LYS A 50 -9.57 -2.11 7.13
CA LYS A 50 -9.24 -0.74 7.55
C LYS A 50 -9.04 0.20 6.37
N VAL A 51 -8.45 -0.28 5.28
CA VAL A 51 -8.25 0.53 4.08
C VAL A 51 -9.59 0.91 3.44
N ARG A 52 -10.61 0.04 3.50
CA ARG A 52 -11.97 0.31 2.99
C ARG A 52 -12.76 1.32 3.84
N GLU A 53 -12.26 1.63 5.03
CA GLU A 53 -12.86 2.62 5.93
C GLU A 53 -12.27 4.03 5.70
N LEU A 54 -11.33 4.17 4.77
CA LEU A 54 -10.64 5.43 4.49
C LEU A 54 -11.45 6.32 3.54
N ASP A 55 -12.21 7.26 4.11
CA ASP A 55 -12.89 8.30 3.34
C ASP A 55 -11.87 9.34 2.79
N LEU A 56 -11.11 8.95 1.77
CA LEU A 56 -10.01 9.73 1.19
C LEU A 56 -10.08 9.77 -0.34
N GLU A 57 -10.00 10.96 -0.94
CA GLU A 57 -9.87 11.09 -2.39
C GLU A 57 -8.44 10.84 -2.87
N VAL A 58 -8.22 9.73 -3.57
CA VAL A 58 -6.91 9.32 -4.10
C VAL A 58 -7.07 8.65 -5.47
N SER A 59 -6.18 8.98 -6.41
CA SER A 59 -6.15 8.40 -7.78
C SER A 59 -5.28 7.14 -7.91
N GLN A 60 -4.51 6.82 -6.87
CA GLN A 60 -3.68 5.62 -6.88
C GLN A 60 -3.26 5.26 -5.45
N VAL A 61 -3.12 3.96 -5.25
CA VAL A 61 -2.73 3.38 -3.97
C VAL A 61 -1.55 2.46 -4.19
N TRP A 62 -0.53 2.62 -3.35
CA TRP A 62 0.59 1.69 -3.25
C TRP A 62 0.48 0.92 -1.95
N VAL A 63 0.57 -0.40 -2.04
CA VAL A 63 0.58 -1.27 -0.86
C VAL A 63 1.97 -1.88 -0.68
N ILE A 64 2.59 -1.60 0.47
CA ILE A 64 3.84 -2.18 0.94
C ILE A 64 3.51 -3.39 1.82
N GLY A 65 3.80 -4.59 1.32
CA GLY A 65 3.34 -5.85 1.90
C GLY A 65 4.43 -6.67 2.58
N THR A 66 4.99 -6.26 3.73
CA THR A 66 5.99 -7.08 4.45
C THR A 66 5.50 -8.51 4.71
N GLY A 67 6.24 -9.49 4.21
CA GLY A 67 5.86 -10.91 4.29
C GLY A 67 4.68 -11.36 3.40
N LEU A 68 4.09 -10.47 2.59
CA LEU A 68 2.93 -10.77 1.75
C LEU A 68 3.34 -11.33 0.37
N LYS A 69 2.92 -12.55 0.02
CA LYS A 69 3.15 -13.07 -1.33
C LYS A 69 2.32 -12.29 -2.36
N GLN A 70 2.84 -12.13 -3.58
CA GLN A 70 2.16 -11.43 -4.68
C GLN A 70 0.72 -11.92 -4.93
N VAL A 71 0.52 -13.24 -4.87
CA VAL A 71 -0.78 -13.88 -5.07
C VAL A 71 -1.83 -13.49 -4.04
N HIS A 72 -1.43 -13.00 -2.86
CA HIS A 72 -2.32 -12.60 -1.77
C HIS A 72 -2.68 -11.11 -1.80
N PHE A 73 -2.09 -10.32 -2.68
CA PHE A 73 -2.59 -8.96 -2.95
C PHE A 73 -3.97 -9.09 -3.62
N PRO A 74 -5.01 -8.39 -3.13
CA PRO A 74 -6.34 -8.51 -3.68
C PRO A 74 -6.38 -8.02 -5.14
N LYS A 75 -7.31 -8.54 -5.95
CA LYS A 75 -7.47 -8.06 -7.33
C LYS A 75 -8.06 -6.64 -7.38
N GLN A 76 -8.85 -6.29 -6.37
CA GLN A 76 -9.47 -4.99 -6.17
C GLN A 76 -9.28 -4.58 -4.71
N LEU A 77 -8.93 -3.33 -4.48
CA LEU A 77 -8.73 -2.77 -3.15
C LEU A 77 -9.79 -1.70 -2.90
N GLY A 78 -10.69 -1.93 -1.95
CA GLY A 78 -11.66 -0.92 -1.54
C GLY A 78 -10.98 0.18 -0.73
N ILE A 79 -11.26 1.45 -1.05
CA ILE A 79 -10.75 2.61 -0.31
C ILE A 79 -11.85 3.22 0.56
N ASP A 80 -13.07 3.29 0.04
CA ASP A 80 -14.24 3.59 0.83
C ASP A 80 -15.36 2.58 0.52
N GLN A 81 -16.57 2.86 1.01
CA GLN A 81 -17.73 1.98 0.82
C GLN A 81 -18.17 1.85 -0.65
N SER A 82 -17.78 2.78 -1.51
CA SER A 82 -18.26 2.92 -2.90
C SER A 82 -17.15 2.76 -3.95
N ARG A 83 -15.88 3.08 -3.63
CA ARG A 83 -14.77 3.08 -4.58
C ARG A 83 -13.84 1.90 -4.37
N ASN A 84 -13.56 1.23 -5.49
CA ASN A 84 -12.58 0.15 -5.59
C ASN A 84 -11.48 0.53 -6.57
N CYS A 85 -10.23 0.30 -6.17
CA CYS A 85 -9.06 0.48 -7.02
C CYS A 85 -8.66 -0.87 -7.64
N GLN A 86 -8.32 -0.85 -8.92
CA GLN A 86 -7.96 -2.03 -9.69
C GLN A 86 -6.46 -2.31 -9.58
N ARG A 87 -6.09 -3.57 -9.28
CA ARG A 87 -4.68 -3.97 -9.20
C ARG A 87 -3.98 -3.81 -10.54
N ASP A 88 -2.89 -3.06 -10.56
CA ASP A 88 -2.05 -2.83 -11.73
C ASP A 88 -0.94 -3.88 -11.81
N ARG A 89 -1.09 -4.86 -12.69
CA ARG A 89 -0.16 -6.01 -12.74
C ARG A 89 1.23 -5.65 -13.24
N ASP A 90 1.34 -4.59 -14.04
CA ASP A 90 2.62 -4.13 -14.59
C ASP A 90 3.42 -3.34 -13.55
N ASN A 91 2.78 -2.97 -12.45
CA ASN A 91 3.36 -2.18 -11.36
C ASN A 91 3.40 -2.97 -10.05
N TYR A 92 4.04 -4.14 -10.13
CA TYR A 92 4.47 -4.93 -8.98
C TYR A 92 5.99 -4.92 -8.88
N TYR A 93 6.51 -4.59 -7.70
CA TYR A 93 7.94 -4.55 -7.44
C TYR A 93 8.27 -5.41 -6.23
N ARG A 94 9.49 -5.97 -6.22
CA ARG A 94 10.00 -6.71 -5.06
C ARG A 94 11.47 -6.37 -4.85
N ILE A 95 11.72 -5.43 -3.96
CA ILE A 95 13.07 -5.08 -3.51
C ILE A 95 13.10 -5.29 -2.00
N GLY A 96 13.48 -6.50 -1.57
CA GLY A 96 13.35 -6.96 -0.18
C GLY A 96 11.90 -7.23 0.23
N ILE A 97 11.02 -6.25 0.07
CA ILE A 97 9.58 -6.28 0.38
C ILE A 97 8.78 -6.20 -0.94
N PRO A 98 7.58 -6.79 -1.02
CA PRO A 98 6.72 -6.65 -2.18
C PRO A 98 5.84 -5.39 -2.12
N TYR A 99 5.72 -4.74 -3.28
CA TYR A 99 4.97 -3.51 -3.50
C TYR A 99 3.98 -3.73 -4.64
N GLN A 100 2.75 -3.31 -4.46
CA GLN A 100 1.71 -3.43 -5.48
C GLN A 100 0.98 -2.12 -5.66
N ARG A 101 0.95 -1.61 -6.89
CA ARG A 101 0.12 -0.45 -7.25
C ARG A 101 -1.31 -0.86 -7.58
N TYR A 102 -2.23 0.02 -7.24
CA TYR A 102 -3.63 0.01 -7.66
C TYR A 102 -3.98 1.35 -8.27
N GLN A 103 -4.79 1.33 -9.33
CA GLN A 103 -5.35 2.52 -9.95
C GLN A 103 -6.78 2.73 -9.45
N CYS A 104 -7.05 3.94 -8.99
CA CYS A 104 -8.36 4.43 -8.58
C CYS A 104 -8.74 5.56 -9.56
#